data_AF-A0A1G7NRT3-F1
#
_entry.id   AF-A0A1G7NRT3-F1
#
_cell.length_a   1.000
_cell.length_b   1.000
_cell.length_c   1.000
_cell.angle_alpha   90.00
_cell.angle_beta   90.00
_cell.angle_gamma   90.00
#
_symmetry.space_group_name_H-M   'P 1'
#
loop_
_entity.id
_entity.type
_entity.pdbx_description
1 polymer ?
#
loop_
_entity_poly.entity_id
_entity_poly.type
_entity_poly.pdbx_seq_one_letter_code
_entity_poly.pdbx_strand_id
1 'polypeptide(L)'
;MKKRLLYSLLLFFCIIPNVFAQTDIRTYNNSKYLGDSRWEWTIYIGAPKAILNQIKSVTYTLHRTFSPNTITVKNIGSADMPFAFTATGWGAFSIPVRVTFNNGDVKYLKHDLLFRNKQTSRDVSAASTVKKLAEDWWSWTIFVQGPENTLSQIKCVEYKLHPTFSNPIQLVCKRGTGSAAFPITIKGWGTFTVRMKVIYNDGDVQQLSHDLSYK
;
A
#
# COMPACT_ATOMS: atom_id res chain seq x y z
N MET A 1 -18.78 27.46 -77.52
CA MET A 1 -17.71 26.44 -77.35
C MET A 1 -16.73 26.89 -76.28
N LYS A 2 -16.78 26.32 -75.06
CA LYS A 2 -15.69 26.38 -74.07
C LYS A 2 -15.58 25.01 -73.39
N LYS A 3 -14.37 24.43 -73.43
CA LYS A 3 -14.05 23.05 -73.04
C LYS A 3 -14.02 22.89 -71.51
N ARG A 4 -14.49 21.72 -71.06
CA ARG A 4 -14.36 21.19 -69.69
C ARG A 4 -12.90 20.83 -69.39
N LEU A 5 -12.45 21.12 -68.17
CA LEU A 5 -11.43 20.34 -67.47
C LEU A 5 -11.89 20.21 -66.01
N LEU A 6 -12.36 19.02 -65.62
CA LEU A 6 -12.47 18.63 -64.22
C LEU A 6 -11.21 17.82 -63.88
N TYR A 7 -10.41 18.33 -62.95
CA TYR A 7 -9.34 17.56 -62.32
C TYR A 7 -9.97 16.59 -61.30
N SER A 8 -9.82 15.29 -61.54
CA SER A 8 -10.15 14.25 -60.56
C SER A 8 -8.96 14.12 -59.59
N LEU A 9 -9.14 14.59 -58.37
CA LEU A 9 -8.18 14.43 -57.28
C LEU A 9 -8.43 13.07 -56.61
N LEU A 10 -7.72 12.03 -57.07
CA LEU A 10 -7.69 10.73 -56.40
C LEU A 10 -6.86 10.84 -55.11
N LEU A 11 -7.55 11.03 -53.99
CA LEU A 11 -6.98 10.90 -52.65
C LEU A 11 -6.72 9.41 -52.37
N PHE A 12 -5.46 8.99 -52.54
CA PHE A 12 -4.96 7.73 -52.00
C PHE A 12 -4.95 7.83 -50.48
N PHE A 13 -5.99 7.32 -49.82
CA PHE A 13 -5.95 7.04 -48.39
C PHE A 13 -5.01 5.86 -48.17
N CYS A 14 -3.77 6.17 -47.83
CA CYS A 14 -2.82 5.20 -47.31
C CYS A 14 -3.35 4.77 -45.93
N ILE A 15 -4.05 3.63 -45.87
CA ILE A 15 -4.44 2.98 -44.61
C ILE A 15 -3.15 2.42 -44.01
N ILE A 16 -2.48 3.23 -43.20
CA ILE A 16 -1.42 2.75 -42.33
C ILE A 16 -2.06 1.71 -41.40
N PRO A 17 -1.63 0.43 -41.40
CA PRO A 17 -2.16 -0.54 -40.46
C PRO A 17 -1.90 -0.02 -39.06
N ASN A 18 -2.98 0.00 -38.26
CA ASN A 18 -3.02 0.42 -36.87
C ASN A 18 -1.69 0.12 -36.17
N VAL A 19 -0.96 1.19 -35.91
CA VAL A 19 0.06 1.24 -34.87
C VAL A 19 -0.61 0.65 -33.63
N PHE A 20 -0.11 -0.49 -33.15
CA PHE A 20 -0.54 -1.08 -31.88
C PHE A 20 -0.46 0.03 -30.83
N ALA A 21 -1.62 0.60 -30.50
CA ALA A 21 -1.75 1.55 -29.42
C ALA A 21 -1.15 0.87 -28.20
N GLN A 22 -0.11 1.51 -27.65
CA GLN A 22 0.62 1.11 -26.47
C GLN A 22 -0.33 0.41 -25.47
N THR A 23 -0.24 -0.92 -25.38
CA THR A 23 -1.20 -1.72 -24.59
C THR A 23 -1.02 -1.38 -23.12
N ASP A 24 -1.92 -0.56 -22.57
CA ASP A 24 -1.88 -0.17 -21.16
C ASP A 24 -2.42 -1.32 -20.30
N ILE A 25 -1.60 -2.37 -20.16
CA ILE A 25 -1.81 -3.45 -19.22
C ILE A 25 -0.95 -3.15 -18.00
N ARG A 26 -1.60 -2.98 -16.85
CA ARG A 26 -0.95 -2.71 -15.57
C ARG A 26 -1.23 -3.83 -14.57
N THR A 27 -0.39 -3.91 -13.56
CA THR A 27 -0.55 -4.83 -12.43
C THR A 27 -0.97 -4.06 -11.19
N TYR A 28 -1.86 -4.64 -10.40
CA TYR A 28 -2.41 -4.05 -9.19
C TYR A 28 -2.43 -5.08 -8.08
N ASN A 29 -2.47 -4.60 -6.84
CA ASN A 29 -2.76 -5.45 -5.70
C ASN A 29 -3.61 -4.74 -4.66
N ASN A 30 -4.41 -5.55 -3.95
CA ASN A 30 -5.06 -5.20 -2.69
C ASN A 30 -4.44 -6.04 -1.56
N SER A 31 -4.47 -5.54 -0.33
CA SER A 31 -4.00 -6.29 0.84
C SER A 31 -4.81 -5.98 2.10
N LYS A 32 -4.94 -6.97 2.98
CA LYS A 32 -5.60 -6.91 4.27
C LYS A 32 -4.68 -7.49 5.34
N TYR A 33 -4.42 -6.73 6.39
CA TYR A 33 -3.64 -7.23 7.53
C TYR A 33 -4.47 -8.22 8.34
N LEU A 34 -3.91 -9.41 8.61
CA LEU A 34 -4.57 -10.47 9.37
C LEU A 34 -4.11 -10.56 10.82
N GLY A 35 -3.09 -9.78 11.24
CA GLY A 35 -2.41 -9.97 12.53
C GLY A 35 -1.18 -10.87 12.42
N ASP A 36 -0.36 -10.90 13.46
CA ASP A 36 0.86 -11.73 13.57
C ASP A 36 1.80 -11.65 12.35
N SER A 37 1.98 -10.44 11.80
CA SER A 37 2.82 -10.22 10.61
C SER A 37 2.32 -10.94 9.34
N ARG A 38 1.05 -11.39 9.31
CA ARG A 38 0.42 -12.04 8.16
C ARG A 38 -0.52 -11.09 7.43
N TRP A 39 -0.53 -11.24 6.11
CA TRP A 39 -1.35 -10.46 5.20
C TRP A 39 -2.08 -11.39 4.25
N GLU A 40 -3.35 -11.11 4.00
CA GLU A 40 -4.02 -11.56 2.79
C GLU A 40 -3.78 -10.52 1.71
N TRP A 41 -3.46 -10.96 0.50
CA TRP A 41 -3.25 -10.06 -0.63
C TRP A 41 -3.80 -10.68 -1.91
N THR A 42 -4.29 -9.81 -2.78
CA THR A 42 -4.84 -10.16 -4.09
C THR A 42 -4.08 -9.39 -5.15
N ILE A 43 -3.40 -10.08 -6.07
CA ILE A 43 -2.79 -9.49 -7.27
C ILE A 43 -3.73 -9.69 -8.46
N TYR A 44 -3.82 -8.69 -9.34
CA TYR A 44 -4.65 -8.73 -10.54
C TYR A 44 -4.07 -7.83 -11.63
N ILE A 45 -4.57 -7.94 -12.86
CA ILE A 45 -4.20 -7.02 -13.94
C ILE A 45 -5.32 -6.03 -14.20
N GLY A 46 -5.02 -4.88 -14.80
CA GLY A 46 -6.01 -3.95 -15.31
C GLY A 46 -5.66 -3.55 -16.74
N ALA A 47 -6.67 -3.55 -17.59
CA ALA A 47 -6.61 -3.15 -18.98
C ALA A 47 -8.04 -2.86 -19.48
N PRO A 48 -8.22 -2.14 -20.61
CA PRO A 48 -9.53 -2.02 -21.23
C PRO A 48 -10.16 -3.39 -21.52
N LYS A 49 -11.49 -3.50 -21.41
CA LYS A 49 -12.22 -4.78 -21.57
C LYS A 49 -11.90 -5.48 -22.90
N ALA A 50 -11.76 -4.72 -23.98
CA ALA A 50 -11.38 -5.24 -25.29
C ALA A 50 -10.02 -5.94 -25.29
N ILE A 51 -9.07 -5.48 -24.46
CA ILE A 51 -7.75 -6.10 -24.29
C ILE A 51 -7.85 -7.31 -23.36
N LEU A 52 -8.61 -7.23 -22.27
CA LEU A 52 -8.81 -8.35 -21.35
C LEU A 52 -9.37 -9.59 -22.06
N ASN A 53 -10.28 -9.41 -23.01
CA ASN A 53 -10.86 -10.49 -23.80
C ASN A 53 -9.87 -11.16 -24.77
N GLN A 54 -8.71 -10.53 -25.03
CA GLN A 54 -7.64 -11.07 -25.87
C GLN A 54 -6.61 -11.86 -25.06
N ILE A 55 -6.69 -11.85 -23.73
CA ILE A 55 -5.74 -12.53 -22.84
C ILE A 55 -6.20 -13.98 -22.63
N LYS A 56 -5.32 -14.92 -22.93
CA LYS A 56 -5.51 -16.36 -22.73
C LYS A 56 -5.26 -16.76 -21.28
N SER A 57 -4.21 -16.21 -20.67
CA SER A 57 -3.85 -16.49 -19.29
C SER A 57 -2.85 -15.50 -18.72
N VAL A 58 -2.87 -15.32 -17.41
CA VAL A 58 -1.85 -14.59 -16.66
C VAL A 58 -1.12 -15.56 -15.73
N THR A 59 0.20 -15.55 -15.76
CA THR A 59 1.04 -16.36 -14.86
C THR A 59 1.78 -15.46 -13.87
N TYR A 60 1.58 -15.71 -12.58
CA TYR A 60 2.27 -15.05 -11.47
C TYR A 60 3.36 -15.97 -10.93
N THR A 61 4.60 -15.49 -10.89
CA THR A 61 5.71 -16.20 -10.26
C THR A 61 5.94 -15.61 -8.86
N LEU A 62 5.59 -16.37 -7.84
CA LEU A 62 5.69 -16.01 -6.44
C LEU A 62 7.09 -16.29 -5.89
N HIS A 63 7.34 -15.84 -4.66
CA HIS A 63 8.57 -16.17 -3.95
C HIS A 63 8.74 -17.69 -3.78
N ARG A 64 10.00 -18.17 -3.74
CA ARG A 64 10.33 -19.61 -3.67
C ARG A 64 9.76 -20.37 -2.47
N THR A 65 9.33 -19.67 -1.44
CA THR A 65 8.71 -20.26 -0.24
C THR A 65 7.25 -20.63 -0.45
N PHE A 66 6.62 -20.20 -1.55
CA PHE A 66 5.27 -20.61 -1.92
C PHE A 66 5.33 -21.96 -2.65
N SER A 67 4.39 -22.86 -2.38
CA SER A 67 4.28 -24.13 -3.10
C SER A 67 2.82 -24.37 -3.50
N PRO A 68 2.49 -24.32 -4.81
CA PRO A 68 3.36 -23.97 -5.93
C PRO A 68 3.78 -22.49 -5.94
N ASN A 69 4.99 -22.18 -6.42
CA ASN A 69 5.47 -20.80 -6.58
C ASN A 69 5.12 -20.18 -7.94
N THR A 70 4.44 -20.90 -8.82
CA THR A 70 4.03 -20.40 -10.14
C THR A 70 2.56 -20.70 -10.32
N ILE A 71 1.76 -19.66 -10.47
CA ILE A 71 0.30 -19.74 -10.56
C ILE A 71 -0.16 -19.22 -11.91
N THR A 72 -0.93 -20.02 -12.65
CA THR A 72 -1.53 -19.59 -13.92
C THR A 72 -3.04 -19.44 -13.77
N VAL A 73 -3.53 -18.22 -13.99
CA VAL A 73 -4.95 -17.88 -13.98
C VAL A 73 -5.43 -17.77 -15.43
N LYS A 74 -6.41 -18.59 -15.82
CA LYS A 74 -7.01 -18.57 -17.17
C LYS A 74 -8.36 -17.87 -17.20
N ASN A 75 -9.07 -17.84 -16.08
CA ASN A 75 -10.38 -17.20 -15.98
C ASN A 75 -10.22 -15.70 -15.73
N ILE A 76 -10.95 -14.88 -16.49
CA ILE A 76 -10.96 -13.43 -16.30
C ILE A 76 -11.49 -13.07 -14.91
N GLY A 77 -12.48 -13.79 -14.37
CA GLY A 77 -13.03 -13.47 -13.04
C GLY A 77 -13.87 -12.18 -13.04
N SER A 78 -13.79 -11.41 -11.95
CA SER A 78 -14.55 -10.16 -11.78
C SER A 78 -14.07 -9.04 -12.70
N ALA A 79 -14.97 -8.13 -13.08
CA ALA A 79 -14.63 -6.91 -13.81
C ALA A 79 -13.69 -5.99 -13.02
N ASP A 80 -13.80 -5.98 -11.69
CA ASP A 80 -13.00 -5.11 -10.81
C ASP A 80 -11.58 -5.65 -10.57
N MET A 81 -11.41 -6.97 -10.64
CA MET A 81 -10.14 -7.65 -10.39
C MET A 81 -9.93 -8.79 -11.40
N PRO A 82 -9.65 -8.46 -12.67
CA PRO A 82 -9.53 -9.48 -13.69
C PRO A 82 -8.22 -10.26 -13.55
N PHE A 83 -8.32 -11.57 -13.79
CA PHE A 83 -7.26 -12.57 -13.58
C PHE A 83 -6.69 -12.56 -12.16
N ALA A 84 -7.52 -12.25 -11.16
CA ALA A 84 -7.07 -12.15 -9.77
C ALA A 84 -6.52 -13.48 -9.22
N PHE A 85 -5.49 -13.35 -8.39
CA PHE A 85 -5.01 -14.41 -7.52
C PHE A 85 -4.85 -13.88 -6.09
N THR A 86 -5.40 -14.62 -5.12
CA THR A 86 -5.37 -14.29 -3.70
C THR A 86 -4.56 -15.32 -2.93
N ALA A 87 -3.70 -14.86 -2.02
CA ALA A 87 -2.95 -15.71 -1.11
C ALA A 87 -2.64 -14.99 0.20
N THR A 88 -2.14 -15.75 1.19
CA THR A 88 -1.61 -15.20 2.43
C THR A 88 -0.09 -15.25 2.44
N GLY A 89 0.57 -14.27 3.07
CA GLY A 89 2.03 -14.19 3.09
C GLY A 89 2.57 -13.19 4.10
N TRP A 90 3.91 -13.08 4.10
CA TRP A 90 4.68 -12.47 5.18
C TRP A 90 5.43 -11.19 4.79
N GLY A 91 5.20 -10.59 3.63
CA GLY A 91 5.93 -9.39 3.27
C GLY A 91 5.71 -8.91 1.85
N ALA A 92 6.37 -7.79 1.55
CA ALA A 92 6.49 -7.26 0.21
C ALA A 92 7.55 -8.03 -0.60
N PHE A 93 7.28 -8.29 -1.88
CA PHE A 93 8.24 -8.92 -2.79
C PHE A 93 7.87 -8.65 -4.25
N SER A 94 8.84 -8.72 -5.17
CA SER A 94 8.59 -8.59 -6.59
C SER A 94 7.99 -9.87 -7.18
N ILE A 95 6.92 -9.74 -7.95
CA ILE A 95 6.22 -10.80 -8.67
C ILE A 95 6.42 -10.58 -10.17
N PRO A 96 7.19 -11.45 -10.85
CA PRO A 96 7.17 -11.54 -12.30
C PRO A 96 5.78 -11.98 -12.80
N VAL A 97 5.26 -11.27 -13.79
CA VAL A 97 3.93 -11.51 -14.38
C VAL A 97 4.07 -11.74 -15.87
N ARG A 98 3.60 -12.88 -16.35
CA ARG A 98 3.56 -13.22 -17.78
C ARG A 98 2.12 -13.23 -18.27
N VAL A 99 1.79 -12.32 -19.17
CA VAL A 99 0.49 -12.24 -19.84
C VAL A 99 0.61 -12.92 -21.20
N THR A 100 -0.15 -13.99 -21.43
CA THR A 100 -0.20 -14.71 -22.71
C THR A 100 -1.50 -14.37 -23.40
N PHE A 101 -1.44 -13.91 -24.65
CA PHE A 101 -2.59 -13.57 -25.46
C PHE A 101 -3.11 -14.77 -26.25
N ASN A 102 -4.34 -14.69 -26.75
CA ASN A 102 -4.98 -15.76 -27.52
C ASN A 102 -4.26 -16.06 -28.84
N ASN A 103 -3.61 -15.07 -29.43
CA ASN A 103 -2.79 -15.20 -30.64
C ASN A 103 -1.40 -15.81 -30.38
N GLY A 104 -1.05 -16.10 -29.12
CA GLY A 104 0.26 -16.63 -28.74
C GLY A 104 1.28 -15.60 -28.29
N ASP A 105 1.00 -14.30 -28.48
CA ASP A 105 1.91 -13.24 -28.02
C ASP A 105 2.07 -13.26 -26.50
N VAL A 106 3.22 -12.78 -26.03
CA VAL A 106 3.54 -12.73 -24.61
C VAL A 106 4.02 -11.34 -24.21
N LYS A 107 3.46 -10.83 -23.12
CA LYS A 107 3.92 -9.61 -22.46
C LYS A 107 4.41 -9.94 -21.05
N TYR A 108 5.62 -9.48 -20.74
CA TYR A 108 6.19 -9.60 -19.41
C TYR A 108 6.01 -8.28 -18.65
N LEU A 109 5.53 -8.39 -17.42
CA LEU A 109 5.39 -7.29 -16.48
C LEU A 109 6.08 -7.70 -15.17
N LYS A 110 6.32 -6.71 -14.33
CA LYS A 110 6.78 -6.92 -12.96
C LYS A 110 5.82 -6.16 -12.05
N HIS A 111 5.45 -6.77 -10.93
CA HIS A 111 4.67 -6.11 -9.90
C HIS A 111 5.45 -6.18 -8.59
N ASP A 112 5.77 -5.04 -8.00
CA ASP A 112 6.24 -5.02 -6.63
C ASP A 112 5.02 -5.15 -5.73
N LEU A 113 4.82 -6.34 -5.14
CA LEU A 113 3.78 -6.57 -4.16
C LEU A 113 4.13 -5.72 -2.95
N LEU A 114 3.49 -4.58 -2.84
CA LEU A 114 3.60 -3.72 -1.69
C LEU A 114 2.32 -3.91 -0.89
N PHE A 115 2.45 -4.18 0.40
CA PHE A 115 1.35 -3.96 1.31
C PHE A 115 1.20 -2.46 1.46
N ARG A 116 0.47 -1.88 0.51
CA ARG A 116 -0.27 -0.68 0.82
C ARG A 116 -1.19 -1.09 1.95
N ASN A 117 -0.75 -0.87 3.19
CA ASN A 117 -1.60 -0.13 4.10
C ASN A 117 -2.18 0.94 3.22
N LYS A 118 -3.48 0.83 2.91
CA LYS A 118 -4.20 1.93 2.31
C LYS A 118 -3.71 3.13 3.09
N GLN A 119 -2.99 4.02 2.42
CA GLN A 119 -2.28 5.09 3.06
C GLN A 119 -3.34 6.12 3.44
N THR A 120 -4.18 5.77 4.42
CA THR A 120 -4.61 6.69 5.45
C THR A 120 -3.39 6.92 6.34
N SER A 121 -2.27 7.38 5.76
CA SER A 121 -1.39 8.26 6.50
C SER A 121 -2.18 9.53 6.67
N ARG A 122 -3.17 9.45 7.56
CA ARG A 122 -3.82 10.60 8.15
C ARG A 122 -2.66 11.43 8.71
N ASP A 123 -2.73 12.74 8.55
CA ASP A 123 -1.64 13.67 8.83
C ASP A 123 -1.35 13.73 10.34
N VAL A 124 -0.77 12.66 10.88
CA VAL A 124 -0.41 12.51 12.27
C VAL A 124 1.00 11.98 12.35
N SER A 125 1.74 12.54 13.29
CA SER A 125 3.10 12.15 13.63
C SER A 125 3.22 11.95 15.13
N ALA A 126 4.27 11.26 15.53
CA ALA A 126 4.62 11.14 16.93
C ALA A 126 5.58 12.27 17.33
N ALA A 127 5.42 12.76 18.54
CA ALA A 127 6.31 13.75 19.13
C ALA A 127 6.49 13.48 20.62
N SER A 128 7.54 14.06 21.20
CA SER A 128 7.82 13.92 22.62
C SER A 128 8.36 15.20 23.24
N THR A 129 8.09 15.37 24.53
CA THR A 129 8.82 16.29 25.41
C THR A 129 9.66 15.50 26.39
N VAL A 130 10.82 16.05 26.77
CA VAL A 130 11.77 15.41 27.69
C VAL A 130 12.12 16.37 28.82
N LYS A 131 12.18 15.84 30.04
CA LYS A 131 12.69 16.55 31.22
C LYS A 131 13.73 15.68 31.91
N LYS A 132 14.97 16.16 32.02
CA LYS A 132 16.01 15.50 32.82
C LYS A 132 15.63 15.60 34.30
N LEU A 133 15.68 14.48 35.01
CA LEU A 133 15.38 14.40 36.45
C LEU A 133 16.65 14.22 37.28
N ALA A 134 17.58 13.40 36.81
CA ALA A 134 18.87 13.14 37.44
C ALA A 134 19.91 12.75 36.37
N GLU A 135 21.12 12.40 36.81
CA GLU A 135 22.06 11.68 35.97
C GLU A 135 21.44 10.36 35.50
N ASP A 136 21.48 10.11 34.20
CA ASP A 136 20.90 8.95 33.53
C ASP A 136 19.41 8.66 33.79
N TRP A 137 18.63 9.68 34.17
CA TRP A 137 17.20 9.53 34.44
C TRP A 137 16.37 10.68 33.89
N TRP A 138 15.34 10.34 33.10
CA TRP A 138 14.49 11.30 32.40
C TRP A 138 13.01 11.00 32.60
N SER A 139 12.20 12.03 32.41
CA SER A 139 10.76 11.93 32.23
C SER A 139 10.44 12.29 30.79
N TRP A 140 9.91 11.34 30.02
CA TRP A 140 9.42 11.59 28.66
C TRP A 140 7.91 11.61 28.65
N THR A 141 7.35 12.55 27.89
CA THR A 141 5.95 12.50 27.49
C THR A 141 5.90 12.32 25.99
N ILE A 142 5.38 11.20 25.51
CA ILE A 142 5.17 10.93 24.09
C ILE A 142 3.69 11.05 23.74
N PHE A 143 3.39 11.63 22.59
CA PHE A 143 2.03 11.95 22.14
C PHE A 143 1.93 11.93 20.62
N VAL A 144 0.69 11.89 20.11
CA VAL A 144 0.38 12.08 18.70
C VAL A 144 0.09 13.56 18.46
N GLN A 145 0.63 14.12 17.38
CA GLN A 145 0.35 15.47 16.90
C GLN A 145 -0.12 15.44 15.45
N GLY A 146 -0.92 16.42 15.05
CA GLY A 146 -1.48 16.54 13.70
C GLY A 146 -2.63 17.53 13.66
N PRO A 147 -3.27 17.75 12.50
CA PRO A 147 -4.46 18.58 12.38
C PRO A 147 -5.62 18.06 13.23
N GLU A 148 -6.36 18.97 13.85
CA GLU A 148 -7.47 18.68 14.78
C GLU A 148 -8.54 17.76 14.16
N ASN A 149 -8.87 17.98 12.89
CA ASN A 149 -9.83 17.18 12.14
C ASN A 149 -9.41 15.70 11.99
N THR A 150 -8.13 15.42 12.13
CA THR A 150 -7.53 14.10 11.99
C THR A 150 -7.35 13.47 13.37
N LEU A 151 -6.92 14.26 14.36
CA LEU A 151 -6.82 13.81 15.75
C LEU A 151 -8.18 13.41 16.33
N SER A 152 -9.27 14.09 15.94
CA SER A 152 -10.64 13.75 16.38
C SER A 152 -11.15 12.40 15.88
N GLN A 153 -10.51 11.84 14.85
CA GLN A 153 -10.84 10.54 14.28
C GLN A 153 -10.16 9.38 15.03
N ILE A 154 -9.23 9.67 15.94
CA ILE A 154 -8.49 8.65 16.69
C ILE A 154 -9.35 8.18 17.86
N LYS A 155 -9.50 6.85 17.97
CA LYS A 155 -10.16 6.17 19.08
C LYS A 155 -9.21 5.94 20.24
N CYS A 156 -8.07 5.30 19.96
CA CYS A 156 -7.04 4.98 20.94
C CYS A 156 -5.66 4.92 20.28
N VAL A 157 -4.61 4.98 21.09
CA VAL A 157 -3.22 4.76 20.67
C VAL A 157 -2.61 3.71 21.57
N GLU A 158 -2.05 2.66 20.97
CA GLU A 158 -1.24 1.66 21.68
C GLU A 158 0.24 2.00 21.52
N TYR A 159 0.92 2.17 22.64
CA TYR A 159 2.35 2.44 22.72
C TYR A 159 3.08 1.17 23.11
N LYS A 160 4.10 0.80 22.33
CA LYS A 160 5.03 -0.28 22.63
C LYS A 160 6.36 0.29 23.09
N LEU A 161 6.58 0.22 24.40
CA LEU A 161 7.80 0.61 25.09
C LEU A 161 8.87 -0.49 25.02
N HIS A 162 10.04 -0.18 25.55
CA HIS A 162 11.10 -1.16 25.69
C HIS A 162 10.65 -2.35 26.58
N PRO A 163 11.03 -3.60 26.27
CA PRO A 163 10.59 -4.78 27.04
C PRO A 163 10.96 -4.79 28.52
N THR A 164 11.92 -3.97 28.95
CA THR A 164 12.34 -3.86 30.36
C THR A 164 11.35 -3.08 31.23
N PHE A 165 10.38 -2.39 30.63
CA PHE A 165 9.30 -1.77 31.39
C PHE A 165 8.31 -2.83 31.86
N SER A 166 7.85 -2.74 33.11
CA SER A 166 6.91 -3.70 33.70
C SER A 166 5.57 -3.79 32.95
N ASN A 167 5.17 -2.72 32.28
CA ASN A 167 4.03 -2.70 31.35
C ASN A 167 4.46 -2.09 30.00
N PRO A 168 5.03 -2.89 29.09
CA PRO A 168 5.64 -2.39 27.86
C PRO A 168 4.60 -2.10 26.78
N ILE A 169 3.33 -2.47 26.96
CA ILE A 169 2.23 -2.17 26.02
C ILE A 169 1.21 -1.32 26.75
N GLN A 170 1.06 -0.06 26.35
CA GLN A 170 0.11 0.87 26.96
C GLN A 170 -0.93 1.33 25.95
N LEU A 171 -2.20 1.06 26.22
CA LEU A 171 -3.33 1.53 25.41
C LEU A 171 -3.92 2.80 26.03
N VAL A 172 -3.97 3.89 25.27
CA VAL A 172 -4.54 5.17 25.69
C VAL A 172 -5.69 5.55 24.78
N CYS A 173 -6.90 5.59 25.33
CA CYS A 173 -8.09 6.08 24.63
C CYS A 173 -8.51 7.48 25.09
N LYS A 174 -7.89 8.00 26.15
CA LYS A 174 -8.12 9.37 26.60
C LYS A 174 -7.29 10.32 25.76
N ARG A 175 -7.97 11.17 24.99
CA ARG A 175 -7.34 12.08 24.04
C ARG A 175 -6.39 13.11 24.68
N GLY A 176 -6.62 13.56 25.91
CA GLY A 176 -5.85 14.69 26.47
C GLY A 176 -6.35 16.04 25.94
N THR A 177 -5.48 17.07 25.96
CA THR A 177 -5.85 18.47 25.63
C THR A 177 -4.85 19.09 24.66
N GLY A 178 -5.34 19.94 23.75
CA GLY A 178 -4.50 20.68 22.80
C GLY A 178 -3.90 19.81 21.69
N SER A 179 -2.75 20.22 21.16
CA SER A 179 -2.05 19.55 20.05
C SER A 179 -1.30 18.27 20.46
N ALA A 180 -1.18 17.99 21.77
CA ALA A 180 -0.55 16.79 22.31
C ALA A 180 -1.63 15.73 22.65
N ALA A 181 -1.99 14.92 21.67
CA ALA A 181 -3.06 13.93 21.81
C ALA A 181 -2.55 12.57 22.30
N PHE A 182 -3.39 11.90 23.09
CA PHE A 182 -3.17 10.58 23.70
C PHE A 182 -1.85 10.44 24.46
N PRO A 183 -1.44 11.42 25.29
CA PRO A 183 -0.12 11.43 25.88
C PRO A 183 0.09 10.30 26.88
N ILE A 184 1.30 9.71 26.90
CA ILE A 184 1.80 8.95 28.05
C ILE A 184 3.07 9.59 28.58
N THR A 185 3.18 9.65 29.92
CA THR A 185 4.38 10.09 30.61
C THR A 185 5.05 8.90 31.29
N ILE A 186 6.33 8.69 31.00
CA ILE A 186 7.12 7.58 31.51
C ILE A 186 8.43 8.14 32.06
N LYS A 187 8.93 7.55 33.15
CA LYS A 187 10.26 7.81 33.68
C LYS A 187 11.15 6.61 33.42
N GLY A 188 12.39 6.84 33.03
CA GLY A 188 13.34 5.76 32.84
C GLY A 188 14.69 6.23 32.35
N TRP A 189 15.47 5.26 31.86
CA TRP A 189 16.83 5.42 31.36
C TRP A 189 16.88 5.54 29.83
N GLY A 190 17.90 6.24 29.35
CA GLY A 190 18.39 6.05 27.99
C GLY A 190 17.62 6.73 26.88
N THR A 191 17.90 6.25 25.67
CA THR A 191 17.18 6.56 24.45
C THR A 191 16.61 5.26 23.89
N PHE A 192 15.39 5.29 23.36
CA PHE A 192 14.80 4.13 22.69
C PHE A 192 13.67 4.55 21.74
N THR A 193 13.44 3.71 20.73
CA THR A 193 12.32 3.89 19.81
C THR A 193 11.03 3.37 20.43
N VAL A 194 10.02 4.23 20.51
CA VAL A 194 8.65 3.85 20.82
C VAL A 194 7.91 3.58 19.51
N ARG A 195 7.30 2.40 19.40
CA ARG A 195 6.38 2.09 18.29
C ARG A 195 4.95 2.37 18.74
N MET A 196 4.16 2.97 17.87
CA MET A 196 2.79 3.39 18.18
C MET A 196 1.84 2.85 17.13
N LYS A 197 0.73 2.28 17.59
CA LYS A 197 -0.39 1.85 16.76
C LYS A 197 -1.57 2.78 17.05
N VAL A 198 -1.81 3.72 16.13
CA VAL A 198 -2.96 4.65 16.16
C VAL A 198 -4.18 3.92 15.61
N ILE A 199 -5.24 3.84 16.41
CA ILE A 199 -6.49 3.15 16.08
C ILE A 199 -7.57 4.22 15.87
N TYR A 200 -8.17 4.25 14.68
CA TYR A 200 -9.20 5.22 14.32
C TYR A 200 -10.61 4.71 14.67
N ASN A 201 -11.57 5.64 14.73
CA ASN A 201 -12.98 5.35 15.05
C ASN A 201 -13.65 4.42 14.02
N ASP A 202 -13.19 4.46 12.77
CA ASP A 202 -13.63 3.58 11.68
C ASP A 202 -12.96 2.19 11.68
N GLY A 203 -12.06 1.95 12.63
CA GLY A 203 -11.32 0.69 12.75
C GLY A 203 -10.00 0.65 11.96
N ASP A 204 -9.68 1.69 11.19
CA ASP A 204 -8.38 1.79 10.53
C ASP A 204 -7.24 1.88 11.55
N VAL A 205 -6.04 1.52 11.11
CA VAL A 205 -4.83 1.55 11.92
C VAL A 205 -3.68 2.21 11.18
N GLN A 206 -2.98 3.14 11.85
CA GLN A 206 -1.73 3.75 11.38
C GLN A 206 -0.59 3.44 12.35
N GLN A 207 0.56 3.03 11.81
CA GLN A 207 1.77 2.78 12.58
C GLN A 207 2.66 4.02 12.57
N LEU A 208 3.13 4.45 13.74
CA LEU A 208 4.13 5.50 13.90
C LEU A 208 5.32 4.96 14.71
N SER A 209 6.46 5.62 14.59
CA SER A 209 7.63 5.38 15.43
C SER A 209 8.26 6.70 15.82
N HIS A 210 8.80 6.76 17.04
CA HIS A 210 9.47 7.95 17.55
C HIS A 210 10.65 7.57 18.42
N ASP A 211 11.80 8.18 18.16
CA ASP A 211 12.98 8.00 18.99
C ASP A 211 12.94 8.97 20.17
N LEU A 212 12.93 8.42 21.38
CA LEU A 212 13.21 9.20 22.58
C LEU A 212 14.71 9.45 22.62
N SER A 213 15.15 10.65 22.25
CA SER A 213 16.56 11.04 22.33
C SER A 213 16.76 12.26 23.24
N TYR A 214 17.99 12.44 23.70
CA TYR A 214 18.40 13.67 24.38
C TYR A 214 18.46 14.78 23.33
N LYS A 215 17.56 15.76 23.42
CA LYS A 215 17.63 16.98 22.60
C LYS A 215 18.28 18.09 23.40
#